data_AF-A0A7G8BXK1-F1
#
_entry.id   AF-A0A7G8BXK1-F1
#
_cell.length_a   1.000
_cell.length_b   1.000
_cell.length_c   1.000
_cell.angle_alpha   90.00
_cell.angle_beta   90.00
_cell.angle_gamma   90.00
#
_symmetry.space_group_name_H-M   'P 1'
#
loop_
_entity.id
_entity.type
_entity.pdbx_description
1 polymer ?
#
loop_
_entity_poly.entity_id
_entity_poly.type
_entity_poly.pdbx_seq_one_letter_code
_entity_poly.pdbx_strand_id
1 'polypeptide(L)'
;MRFSWFFRATVALLLSLAAQSLFAQQGDTNDPSLEIELHGNITPEKLGTHETQTFEMPKGIQRMDVELDSPGFQKGMYVTVGMWDPDRYRGEGRAKFSITTVTATGPYLPGPLVPGTWKVSFGFNYVAPTAHGEYTLKIHLSRKLDPEHDIVLNSKSGWYMGDLHSHTGNTDAMCKSQSGKNVPCPVWKLLEAAASQKLDFLAVTDHNTQATFNEMQQVQPYYDKLLLIAGEEMTTVRGHSNVWGTIGMIDYRAADHGFTINDMFDQAHALGALVSVNHYYWPWDGHCPGCGWGWMPITDFSKVDAIEVLNGYHEHGSWFVPPPGNGIPLWEELHAKGLRPTGVGGGDEHRGGEQLPLHDGVGIPTTVVYARELSQPAILEGIKAGHVYIKTNGPDGPELLLNAGSAMMGDELKVTAGSAVEFTVSTNDRSGAQLRLYLDGKPIAQQPALENGKAVYRWTSDGKRHWVRAELVDGNPGSDPVVMTNPIYLNWK
;
A
#
# COMPACT_ATOMS: atom_id res chain seq x y z
N MET A 1 7.22 60.75 48.72
CA MET A 1 6.28 60.91 47.58
C MET A 1 5.71 59.54 47.21
N ARG A 2 4.46 59.47 46.73
CA ARG A 2 3.78 58.24 46.26
C ARG A 2 3.81 58.16 44.72
N PHE A 3 3.23 57.09 44.15
CA PHE A 3 3.28 56.61 42.74
C PHE A 3 4.61 55.92 42.39
N SER A 4 4.70 54.80 41.67
CA SER A 4 3.73 53.80 41.12
C SER A 4 4.53 52.50 40.76
N TRP A 5 4.04 51.35 40.28
CA TRP A 5 2.75 50.89 39.69
C TRP A 5 2.40 49.45 40.20
N PHE A 6 1.56 48.70 39.48
CA PHE A 6 1.08 47.32 39.74
C PHE A 6 1.86 46.25 38.95
N PHE A 7 1.96 45.00 39.47
CA PHE A 7 1.35 43.76 38.91
C PHE A 7 1.84 42.48 39.63
N ARG A 8 0.98 41.80 40.41
CA ARG A 8 1.16 40.39 40.85
C ARG A 8 -0.18 39.71 41.21
N ALA A 9 -0.80 39.11 40.21
CA ALA A 9 -1.83 38.06 40.24
C ALA A 9 -2.01 37.63 38.76
N THR A 10 -2.16 36.36 38.35
CA THR A 10 -2.52 35.12 39.07
C THR A 10 -1.87 33.94 38.32
N VAL A 11 -1.21 32.99 39.00
CA VAL A 11 -0.72 31.73 38.39
C VAL A 11 -1.28 30.56 39.19
N ALA A 12 -2.50 30.11 38.84
CA ALA A 12 -3.15 28.93 39.43
C ALA A 12 -4.40 28.46 38.65
N LEU A 13 -4.32 28.24 37.33
CA LEU A 13 -5.44 27.62 36.58
C LEU A 13 -5.08 26.94 35.24
N LEU A 14 -3.94 26.23 35.15
CA LEU A 14 -3.49 25.53 33.92
C LEU A 14 -2.93 24.11 34.16
N LEU A 15 -3.43 23.38 35.17
CA LEU A 15 -2.96 22.01 35.49
C LEU A 15 -4.10 20.97 35.60
N SER A 16 -5.31 21.28 35.12
CA SER A 16 -6.47 20.38 35.19
C SER A 16 -7.12 20.04 33.83
N LEU A 17 -6.46 20.38 32.71
CA LEU A 17 -6.94 20.11 31.34
C LEU A 17 -6.03 19.18 30.53
N ALA A 18 -4.87 18.79 31.06
CA ALA A 18 -3.92 17.88 30.40
C ALA A 18 -4.10 16.39 30.77
N ALA A 19 -5.23 16.04 31.40
CA ALA A 19 -5.50 14.69 31.94
C ALA A 19 -6.72 13.99 31.30
N GLN A 20 -7.26 14.54 30.21
CA GLN A 20 -8.45 14.00 29.53
C GLN A 20 -8.19 13.43 28.11
N SER A 21 -6.93 13.43 27.65
CA SER A 21 -6.53 12.92 26.33
C SER A 21 -5.79 11.57 26.37
N LEU A 22 -5.85 10.84 27.50
CA LEU A 22 -5.17 9.54 27.68
C LEU A 22 -6.12 8.34 27.84
N PHE A 23 -7.40 8.50 27.51
CA PHE A 23 -8.41 7.41 27.49
C PHE A 23 -8.92 7.16 26.06
N ALA A 24 -8.08 6.60 25.20
CA ALA A 24 -8.48 6.04 23.90
C ALA A 24 -7.56 4.91 23.35
N GLN A 25 -6.57 4.44 24.11
CA GLN A 25 -5.64 3.37 23.69
C GLN A 25 -5.53 2.19 24.67
N GLN A 26 -6.48 2.08 25.61
CA GLN A 26 -6.68 0.87 26.42
C GLN A 26 -8.17 0.53 26.48
N GLY A 27 -8.57 -0.57 25.83
CA GLY A 27 -9.91 -1.15 26.04
C GLY A 27 -10.69 -1.63 24.82
N ASP A 28 -10.12 -2.47 23.94
CA ASP A 28 -10.93 -3.28 22.98
C ASP A 28 -10.88 -4.79 23.27
N THR A 29 -9.88 -5.31 23.99
CA THR A 29 -9.66 -6.78 24.14
C THR A 29 -10.60 -7.48 25.13
N ASN A 30 -11.73 -6.86 25.53
CA ASN A 30 -12.64 -7.37 26.57
C ASN A 30 -14.04 -6.69 26.55
N ASP A 31 -14.47 -6.09 25.44
CA ASP A 31 -15.84 -5.55 25.32
C ASP A 31 -16.79 -6.69 24.88
N PRO A 32 -17.63 -7.25 25.77
CA PRO A 32 -18.47 -8.39 25.42
C PRO A 32 -19.61 -8.03 24.46
N SER A 33 -19.81 -6.75 24.13
CA SER A 33 -20.75 -6.34 23.07
C SER A 33 -20.19 -6.51 21.65
N LEU A 34 -18.90 -6.86 21.53
CA LEU A 34 -18.24 -7.13 20.26
C LEU A 34 -18.23 -8.62 19.88
N GLU A 35 -18.56 -9.51 20.80
CA GLU A 35 -18.61 -10.97 20.60
C GLU A 35 -20.05 -11.45 20.78
N ILE A 36 -20.67 -11.94 19.71
CA ILE A 36 -22.09 -12.34 19.70
C ILE A 36 -22.19 -13.78 19.21
N GLU A 37 -22.79 -14.65 20.04
CA GLU A 37 -23.18 -16.01 19.63
C GLU A 37 -24.71 -16.13 19.53
N LEU A 38 -25.19 -16.66 18.40
CA LEU A 38 -26.60 -17.01 18.18
C LEU A 38 -26.68 -18.52 17.94
N HIS A 39 -27.54 -19.21 18.69
CA HIS A 39 -27.66 -20.67 18.62
C HIS A 39 -29.02 -21.09 18.08
N GLY A 40 -29.09 -22.30 17.52
CA GLY A 40 -30.36 -22.91 17.18
C GLY A 40 -30.23 -24.38 16.79
N ASN A 41 -31.37 -25.02 16.55
CA ASN A 41 -31.43 -26.42 16.15
C ASN A 41 -31.82 -26.57 14.67
N ILE A 42 -31.38 -27.68 14.08
CA ILE A 42 -31.68 -28.11 12.71
C ILE A 42 -32.52 -29.38 12.83
N THR A 43 -33.74 -29.35 12.28
CA THR A 43 -34.65 -30.49 12.27
C THR A 43 -35.36 -30.61 10.92
N PRO A 44 -35.87 -31.79 10.52
CA PRO A 44 -36.44 -31.99 9.18
C PRO A 44 -37.65 -31.09 8.87
N GLU A 45 -38.39 -30.69 9.90
CA GLU A 45 -39.57 -29.81 9.80
C GLU A 45 -39.22 -28.37 9.37
N LYS A 46 -37.94 -27.98 9.51
CA LYS A 46 -37.45 -26.66 9.09
C LYS A 46 -37.10 -26.59 7.60
N LEU A 47 -37.08 -27.70 6.86
CA LEU A 47 -36.72 -27.70 5.45
C LEU A 47 -37.54 -26.68 4.64
N GLY A 48 -36.86 -25.72 4.02
CA GLY A 48 -37.46 -24.63 3.25
C GLY A 48 -37.93 -23.42 4.07
N THR A 49 -37.72 -23.40 5.38
CA THR A 49 -38.02 -22.23 6.23
C THR A 49 -36.82 -21.28 6.36
N HIS A 50 -37.11 -20.08 6.83
CA HIS A 50 -36.15 -19.02 7.13
C HIS A 50 -36.44 -18.53 8.56
N GLU A 51 -35.69 -19.02 9.55
CA GLU A 51 -35.86 -18.57 10.93
C GLU A 51 -35.04 -17.31 11.18
N THR A 52 -35.64 -16.28 11.78
CA THR A 52 -34.94 -15.02 12.05
C THR A 52 -34.55 -14.88 13.52
N GLN A 53 -33.30 -14.49 13.76
CA GLN A 53 -32.80 -13.99 15.04
C GLN A 53 -32.29 -12.55 14.88
N THR A 54 -31.96 -11.89 15.99
CA THR A 54 -31.53 -10.48 16.00
C THR A 54 -30.33 -10.27 16.91
N PHE A 55 -29.49 -9.30 16.56
CA PHE A 55 -28.45 -8.77 17.43
C PHE A 55 -28.40 -7.24 17.33
N GLU A 56 -27.79 -6.59 18.32
CA GLU A 56 -27.59 -5.14 18.31
C GLU A 56 -26.20 -4.79 17.80
N MET A 57 -26.12 -3.96 16.77
CA MET A 57 -24.87 -3.40 16.25
C MET A 57 -24.49 -2.15 17.07
N PRO A 58 -23.34 -2.14 17.78
CA PRO A 58 -22.87 -0.96 18.50
C PRO A 58 -22.52 0.21 17.58
N LYS A 59 -22.26 1.39 18.18
CA LYS A 59 -21.75 2.55 17.43
C LYS A 59 -20.26 2.39 17.12
N GLY A 60 -19.87 2.84 15.92
CA GLY A 60 -18.46 2.93 15.51
C GLY A 60 -17.84 1.60 15.06
N ILE A 61 -18.64 0.56 14.81
CA ILE A 61 -18.16 -0.67 14.18
C ILE A 61 -17.82 -0.39 12.71
N GLN A 62 -16.66 -0.86 12.27
CA GLN A 62 -16.15 -0.70 10.91
C GLN A 62 -16.03 -2.04 10.17
N ARG A 63 -15.92 -3.14 10.92
CA ARG A 63 -15.80 -4.51 10.42
C ARG A 63 -16.67 -5.48 11.22
N MET A 64 -17.29 -6.42 10.53
CA MET A 64 -18.01 -7.56 11.10
C MET A 64 -17.53 -8.85 10.43
N ASP A 65 -17.00 -9.78 11.21
CA ASP A 65 -16.65 -11.14 10.80
C ASP A 65 -17.69 -12.13 11.32
N VAL A 66 -18.10 -13.08 10.48
CA VAL A 66 -19.17 -14.03 10.79
C VAL A 66 -18.76 -15.45 10.44
N GLU A 67 -18.99 -16.39 11.36
CA GLU A 67 -18.75 -17.82 11.19
C GLU A 67 -19.93 -18.66 11.71
N LEU A 68 -20.53 -19.44 10.82
CA LEU A 68 -21.57 -20.43 11.13
C LEU A 68 -20.92 -21.81 11.33
N ASP A 69 -20.82 -22.25 12.58
CA ASP A 69 -20.57 -23.64 12.91
C ASP A 69 -21.88 -24.44 12.75
N SER A 70 -21.86 -25.46 11.89
CA SER A 70 -22.98 -26.38 11.70
C SER A 70 -22.51 -27.73 11.11
N PRO A 71 -23.26 -28.83 11.29
CA PRO A 71 -22.89 -30.17 10.80
C PRO A 71 -22.63 -30.29 9.29
N GLY A 72 -23.15 -29.35 8.49
CA GLY A 72 -22.91 -29.26 7.05
C GLY A 72 -23.41 -30.44 6.21
N PHE A 73 -23.17 -30.33 4.90
CA PHE A 73 -23.79 -31.22 3.90
C PHE A 73 -23.44 -32.70 4.09
N GLN A 74 -22.25 -32.98 4.65
CA GLN A 74 -21.77 -34.32 5.00
C GLN A 74 -22.61 -35.02 6.08
N LYS A 75 -23.42 -34.27 6.83
CA LYS A 75 -24.39 -34.77 7.82
C LYS A 75 -25.84 -34.62 7.34
N GLY A 76 -26.05 -34.36 6.05
CA GLY A 76 -27.37 -34.19 5.45
C GLY A 76 -28.06 -32.88 5.83
N MET A 77 -27.30 -31.82 6.12
CA MET A 77 -27.81 -30.51 6.55
C MET A 77 -27.15 -29.39 5.74
N TYR A 78 -27.92 -28.40 5.29
CA TYR A 78 -27.39 -27.21 4.62
C TYR A 78 -28.17 -25.99 5.09
N VAL A 79 -27.50 -25.17 5.91
CA VAL A 79 -28.03 -23.93 6.47
C VAL A 79 -27.23 -22.77 5.91
N THR A 80 -27.91 -21.74 5.43
CA THR A 80 -27.30 -20.46 5.02
C THR A 80 -27.60 -19.36 6.02
N VAL A 81 -26.73 -18.36 6.06
CA VAL A 81 -26.91 -17.14 6.85
C VAL A 81 -27.33 -16.03 5.89
N GLY A 82 -28.50 -15.43 6.10
CA GLY A 82 -28.92 -14.19 5.44
C GLY A 82 -28.82 -13.03 6.42
N MET A 83 -28.41 -11.86 5.94
CA MET A 83 -28.13 -10.69 6.80
C MET A 83 -28.93 -9.46 6.35
N TRP A 84 -29.58 -8.76 7.28
CA TRP A 84 -30.19 -7.45 7.06
C TRP A 84 -29.67 -6.48 8.11
N ASP A 85 -29.24 -5.31 7.63
CA ASP A 85 -29.10 -4.14 8.48
C ASP A 85 -30.48 -3.44 8.64
N PRO A 86 -30.62 -2.46 9.55
CA PRO A 86 -31.87 -1.71 9.74
C PRO A 86 -32.51 -1.13 8.47
N ASP A 87 -31.72 -0.82 7.43
CA ASP A 87 -32.17 -0.11 6.23
C ASP A 87 -32.31 -1.03 5.00
N ARG A 88 -31.51 -2.11 4.91
CA ARG A 88 -31.40 -2.95 3.70
C ARG A 88 -30.93 -4.39 3.97
N TYR A 89 -31.22 -5.24 2.98
CA TYR A 89 -30.63 -6.57 2.87
C TYR A 89 -29.14 -6.49 2.51
N ARG A 90 -28.32 -7.35 3.11
CA ARG A 90 -26.86 -7.41 2.93
C ARG A 90 -26.38 -8.67 2.23
N GLY A 91 -27.22 -9.67 1.96
CA GLY A 91 -26.85 -10.89 1.22
C GLY A 91 -27.03 -12.17 2.04
N GLU A 92 -26.84 -13.31 1.38
CA GLU A 92 -26.95 -14.65 1.98
C GLU A 92 -26.08 -15.67 1.23
N GLY A 93 -25.42 -16.57 1.96
CA GLY A 93 -25.05 -17.87 1.38
C GLY A 93 -23.75 -18.51 1.84
N ARG A 94 -22.81 -17.78 2.46
CA ARG A 94 -21.58 -18.36 3.02
C ARG A 94 -21.68 -18.59 4.52
N ALA A 95 -21.09 -19.70 4.97
CA ALA A 95 -20.88 -20.00 6.39
C ALA A 95 -19.79 -19.15 7.04
N LYS A 96 -18.75 -18.72 6.29
CA LYS A 96 -17.72 -17.78 6.77
C LYS A 96 -17.61 -16.59 5.84
N PHE A 97 -17.68 -15.38 6.38
CA PHE A 97 -17.66 -14.14 5.61
C PHE A 97 -17.28 -12.93 6.48
N SER A 98 -16.85 -11.85 5.83
CA SER A 98 -16.64 -10.53 6.45
C SER A 98 -17.45 -9.46 5.71
N ILE A 99 -17.85 -8.41 6.44
CA ILE A 99 -18.49 -7.21 5.90
C ILE A 99 -17.82 -5.98 6.55
N THR A 100 -17.37 -5.03 5.74
CA THR A 100 -16.83 -3.73 6.17
C THR A 100 -17.58 -2.58 5.49
N THR A 101 -17.16 -1.35 5.74
CA THR A 101 -17.68 -0.16 5.04
C THR A 101 -17.42 -0.17 3.53
N VAL A 102 -16.44 -0.93 3.04
CA VAL A 102 -15.94 -0.85 1.66
C VAL A 102 -15.73 -2.21 0.97
N THR A 103 -15.52 -3.28 1.74
CA THR A 103 -15.29 -4.64 1.24
C THR A 103 -16.22 -5.64 1.92
N ALA A 104 -16.65 -6.67 1.19
CA ALA A 104 -17.40 -7.78 1.74
C ALA A 104 -17.14 -9.07 0.96
N THR A 105 -17.06 -10.18 1.69
CA THR A 105 -16.95 -11.51 1.10
C THR A 105 -18.24 -11.81 0.32
N GLY A 106 -18.19 -11.85 -1.01
CA GLY A 106 -19.38 -12.11 -1.83
C GLY A 106 -20.06 -13.44 -1.44
N PRO A 107 -21.39 -13.51 -1.31
CA PRO A 107 -22.38 -12.63 -1.92
C PRO A 107 -22.84 -11.46 -1.03
N TYR A 108 -22.16 -11.18 0.08
CA TYR A 108 -22.54 -10.06 0.94
C TYR A 108 -22.14 -8.71 0.34
N LEU A 109 -22.87 -7.65 0.71
CA LEU A 109 -22.69 -6.29 0.22
C LEU A 109 -21.92 -5.42 1.25
N PRO A 110 -20.91 -4.66 0.81
CA PRO A 110 -20.22 -3.68 1.67
C PRO A 110 -21.09 -2.44 1.94
N GLY A 111 -20.56 -1.55 2.76
CA GLY A 111 -21.16 -0.27 3.13
C GLY A 111 -21.32 -0.13 4.65
N PRO A 112 -21.71 1.07 5.13
CA PRO A 112 -21.77 1.37 6.55
C PRO A 112 -22.42 0.28 7.40
N LEU A 113 -21.79 -0.03 8.54
CA LEU A 113 -22.32 -0.94 9.55
C LEU A 113 -23.16 -0.09 10.52
N VAL A 114 -24.41 0.20 10.12
CA VAL A 114 -25.25 1.16 10.83
C VAL A 114 -25.67 0.62 12.21
N PRO A 115 -25.64 1.43 13.29
CA PRO A 115 -25.98 0.96 14.64
C PRO A 115 -27.47 0.63 14.82
N GLY A 116 -27.78 -0.32 15.71
CA GLY A 116 -29.14 -0.74 16.06
C GLY A 116 -29.42 -2.22 15.75
N THR A 117 -30.69 -2.60 15.72
CA THR A 117 -31.10 -4.02 15.57
C THR A 117 -30.88 -4.56 14.16
N TRP A 118 -29.91 -5.45 14.00
CA TRP A 118 -29.70 -6.25 12.80
C TRP A 118 -30.49 -7.55 12.87
N LYS A 119 -30.82 -8.11 11.70
CA LYS A 119 -31.54 -9.39 11.57
C LYS A 119 -30.67 -10.41 10.85
N VAL A 120 -30.65 -11.61 11.39
CA VAL A 120 -30.03 -12.79 10.80
C VAL A 120 -31.12 -13.79 10.45
N SER A 121 -31.21 -14.22 9.20
CA SER A 121 -32.01 -15.37 8.81
C SER A 121 -31.14 -16.62 8.70
N PHE A 122 -31.67 -17.74 9.17
CA PHE A 122 -31.11 -19.07 8.96
C PHE A 122 -31.97 -19.78 7.92
N GLY A 123 -31.47 -19.88 6.67
CA GLY A 123 -32.14 -20.53 5.55
C GLY A 123 -31.87 -22.03 5.56
N PHE A 124 -32.90 -22.84 5.84
CA PHE A 124 -32.78 -24.31 5.95
C PHE A 124 -32.97 -24.98 4.60
N ASN A 125 -31.99 -24.80 3.71
CA ASN A 125 -32.05 -25.21 2.30
C ASN A 125 -32.05 -26.73 2.08
N TYR A 126 -31.44 -27.50 3.00
CA TYR A 126 -31.53 -28.96 2.98
C TYR A 126 -31.46 -29.52 4.40
N VAL A 127 -32.36 -30.45 4.72
CA VAL A 127 -32.30 -31.27 5.93
C VAL A 127 -32.80 -32.66 5.55
N ALA A 128 -31.97 -33.69 5.75
CA ALA A 128 -32.35 -35.07 5.45
C ALA A 128 -33.42 -35.57 6.45
N PRO A 129 -34.31 -36.52 6.08
CA PRO A 129 -35.47 -36.90 6.90
C PRO A 129 -35.19 -37.42 8.32
N THR A 130 -33.95 -37.82 8.62
CA THR A 130 -33.50 -38.29 9.93
C THR A 130 -32.38 -37.44 10.52
N ALA A 131 -32.08 -36.28 9.92
CA ALA A 131 -31.01 -35.40 10.37
C ALA A 131 -31.52 -34.47 11.49
N HIS A 132 -30.83 -34.52 12.62
CA HIS A 132 -30.96 -33.54 13.69
C HIS A 132 -29.57 -33.00 14.01
N GLY A 133 -29.49 -31.71 14.34
CA GLY A 133 -28.25 -31.05 14.70
C GLY A 133 -28.50 -29.70 15.36
N GLU A 134 -27.40 -29.03 15.69
CA GLU A 134 -27.39 -27.69 16.24
C GLU A 134 -26.48 -26.81 15.38
N TYR A 135 -26.68 -25.51 15.43
CA TYR A 135 -25.78 -24.53 14.83
C TYR A 135 -25.42 -23.44 15.85
N THR A 136 -24.24 -22.87 15.69
CA THR A 136 -23.83 -21.64 16.38
C THR A 136 -23.29 -20.66 15.34
N LEU A 137 -23.89 -19.48 15.27
CA LEU A 137 -23.35 -18.35 14.52
C LEU A 137 -22.55 -17.48 15.47
N LYS A 138 -21.27 -17.28 15.15
CA LYS A 138 -20.37 -16.36 15.84
C LYS A 138 -20.24 -15.11 15.01
N ILE A 139 -20.39 -13.95 15.65
CA ILE A 139 -20.21 -12.64 15.03
C ILE A 139 -19.20 -11.88 15.89
N HIS A 140 -18.06 -11.55 15.30
CA HIS A 140 -17.05 -10.67 15.88
C HIS A 140 -17.18 -9.28 15.25
N LEU A 141 -17.21 -8.23 16.07
CA LEU A 141 -17.35 -6.84 15.64
C LEU A 141 -16.10 -6.04 16.00
N SER A 142 -15.50 -5.36 15.03
CA SER A 142 -14.32 -4.52 15.24
C SER A 142 -14.59 -3.05 14.90
N ARG A 143 -14.04 -2.17 15.74
CA ARG A 143 -14.02 -0.71 15.55
C ARG A 143 -12.94 -0.25 14.56
N LYS A 144 -12.14 -1.19 14.03
CA LYS A 144 -11.09 -0.98 13.03
C LYS A 144 -11.48 -1.68 11.72
N LEU A 145 -11.04 -1.14 10.59
CA LEU A 145 -11.22 -1.78 9.27
C LEU A 145 -10.28 -2.96 9.05
N ASP A 146 -9.08 -2.88 9.64
CA ASP A 146 -7.99 -3.80 9.43
C ASP A 146 -8.43 -5.25 9.69
N PRO A 147 -8.08 -6.21 8.82
CA PRO A 147 -8.30 -7.62 9.10
C PRO A 147 -7.42 -8.04 10.27
N GLU A 148 -7.94 -8.88 11.16
CA GLU A 148 -7.07 -9.54 12.17
C GLU A 148 -6.01 -10.45 11.53
N HIS A 149 -6.24 -10.86 10.28
CA HIS A 149 -5.39 -11.77 9.51
C HIS A 149 -5.32 -11.30 8.05
N ASP A 150 -4.24 -10.60 7.69
CA ASP A 150 -3.90 -10.33 6.29
C ASP A 150 -3.59 -11.61 5.52
N ILE A 151 -3.83 -11.58 4.20
CA ILE A 151 -3.53 -12.70 3.32
C ILE A 151 -2.02 -12.79 3.10
N VAL A 152 -1.45 -13.95 3.43
CA VAL A 152 -0.05 -14.31 3.12
C VAL A 152 -0.06 -15.30 1.95
N LEU A 153 0.36 -14.85 0.76
CA LEU A 153 0.43 -15.71 -0.43
C LEU A 153 1.70 -16.60 -0.44
N ASN A 154 2.80 -16.12 0.17
CA ASN A 154 4.05 -16.87 0.26
C ASN A 154 4.80 -16.53 1.55
N SER A 155 4.90 -17.48 2.49
CA SER A 155 5.50 -17.31 3.81
C SER A 155 7.04 -17.24 3.85
N LYS A 156 7.71 -17.09 2.70
CA LYS A 156 9.17 -17.04 2.61
C LYS A 156 9.68 -15.60 2.55
N SER A 157 10.81 -15.34 3.18
CA SER A 157 11.52 -14.08 2.95
C SER A 157 12.19 -14.08 1.58
N GLY A 158 12.19 -12.93 0.90
CA GLY A 158 12.71 -12.81 -0.45
C GLY A 158 12.54 -11.43 -1.05
N TRP A 159 13.12 -11.26 -2.24
CA TRP A 159 12.91 -10.12 -3.11
C TRP A 159 11.66 -10.38 -3.95
N TYR A 160 10.63 -9.56 -3.78
CA TYR A 160 9.36 -9.62 -4.50
C TYR A 160 9.29 -8.45 -5.48
N MET A 161 8.86 -8.72 -6.71
CA MET A 161 8.77 -7.75 -7.80
C MET A 161 7.33 -7.29 -8.00
N GLY A 162 7.10 -5.99 -8.19
CA GLY A 162 5.75 -5.50 -8.40
C GLY A 162 5.67 -4.08 -8.92
N ASP A 163 4.44 -3.65 -9.10
CA ASP A 163 4.05 -2.31 -9.52
C ASP A 163 3.32 -1.59 -8.38
N LEU A 164 3.64 -0.31 -8.18
CA LEU A 164 3.11 0.51 -7.09
C LEU A 164 2.18 1.64 -7.56
N HIS A 165 1.91 1.73 -8.87
CA HIS A 165 1.05 2.77 -9.44
C HIS A 165 0.29 2.22 -10.65
N SER A 166 -1.03 2.05 -10.54
CA SER A 166 -1.86 1.57 -11.65
C SER A 166 -3.34 1.91 -11.50
N HIS A 167 -4.02 2.17 -12.62
CA HIS A 167 -5.40 2.66 -12.63
C HIS A 167 -6.37 1.70 -13.33
N THR A 168 -7.67 1.84 -13.04
CA THR A 168 -8.73 1.04 -13.67
C THR A 168 -9.79 1.92 -14.32
N GLY A 169 -10.72 1.29 -15.04
CA GLY A 169 -11.89 1.97 -15.60
C GLY A 169 -12.91 2.46 -14.56
N ASN A 170 -12.61 2.37 -13.25
CA ASN A 170 -13.37 3.09 -12.23
C ASN A 170 -12.98 4.57 -12.19
N THR A 171 -11.81 4.95 -12.72
CA THR A 171 -11.43 6.34 -12.98
C THR A 171 -11.28 6.59 -14.47
N ASP A 172 -10.08 6.43 -15.01
CA ASP A 172 -9.68 6.95 -16.33
C ASP A 172 -8.78 6.02 -17.14
N ALA A 173 -8.45 4.82 -16.63
CA ALA A 173 -7.82 3.81 -17.48
C ALA A 173 -8.80 3.30 -18.55
N MET A 174 -8.37 3.28 -19.82
CA MET A 174 -9.20 3.01 -20.99
C MET A 174 -8.68 1.84 -21.81
N CYS A 175 -9.54 0.86 -22.08
CA CYS A 175 -9.23 -0.31 -22.90
C CYS A 175 -9.98 -0.33 -24.23
N LYS A 176 -9.46 -1.08 -25.21
CA LYS A 176 -10.20 -1.42 -26.44
C LYS A 176 -11.24 -2.50 -26.12
N SER A 177 -12.51 -2.18 -26.35
CA SER A 177 -13.59 -3.18 -26.40
C SER A 177 -13.38 -4.18 -27.57
N GLN A 178 -14.15 -5.27 -27.59
CA GLN A 178 -14.14 -6.25 -28.70
C GLN A 178 -14.44 -5.63 -30.09
N SER A 179 -14.99 -4.42 -30.13
CA SER A 179 -15.26 -3.65 -31.35
C SER A 179 -14.21 -2.56 -31.68
N GLY A 180 -13.10 -2.51 -30.93
CA GLY A 180 -12.02 -1.53 -31.10
C GLY A 180 -12.28 -0.15 -30.50
N LYS A 181 -13.46 0.08 -29.88
CA LYS A 181 -13.79 1.36 -29.21
C LYS A 181 -13.11 1.45 -27.85
N ASN A 182 -12.59 2.64 -27.51
CA ASN A 182 -12.18 2.98 -26.14
C ASN A 182 -13.39 2.87 -25.20
N VAL A 183 -13.23 2.12 -24.11
CA VAL A 183 -14.18 2.00 -23.00
C VAL A 183 -13.39 1.99 -21.68
N PRO A 184 -13.98 2.37 -20.53
CA PRO A 184 -13.30 2.24 -19.24
C PRO A 184 -12.83 0.80 -19.04
N CYS A 185 -11.57 0.62 -18.61
CA CYS A 185 -10.97 -0.70 -18.60
C CYS A 185 -11.48 -1.56 -17.43
N PRO A 186 -12.01 -2.77 -17.68
CA PRO A 186 -12.39 -3.69 -16.60
C PRO A 186 -11.18 -4.06 -15.73
N VAL A 187 -11.35 -4.09 -14.40
CA VAL A 187 -10.28 -4.36 -13.42
C VAL A 187 -9.48 -5.62 -13.76
N TRP A 188 -10.17 -6.72 -14.15
CA TRP A 188 -9.52 -7.97 -14.53
C TRP A 188 -8.49 -7.86 -15.68
N LYS A 189 -8.57 -6.84 -16.55
CA LYS A 189 -7.57 -6.63 -17.61
C LYS A 189 -6.22 -6.23 -17.05
N LEU A 190 -6.21 -5.31 -16.09
CA LEU A 190 -5.02 -4.89 -15.35
C LEU A 190 -4.41 -6.07 -14.58
N LEU A 191 -5.25 -6.85 -13.89
CA LEU A 191 -4.80 -7.99 -13.08
C LEU A 191 -4.20 -9.12 -13.93
N GLU A 192 -4.82 -9.46 -15.06
CA GLU A 192 -4.27 -10.43 -16.02
C GLU A 192 -2.92 -9.95 -16.60
N ALA A 193 -2.78 -8.65 -16.88
CA ALA A 193 -1.52 -8.10 -17.37
C ALA A 193 -0.40 -8.19 -16.32
N ALA A 194 -0.66 -7.79 -15.07
CA ALA A 194 0.29 -7.95 -13.96
C ALA A 194 0.69 -9.42 -13.73
N ALA A 195 -0.27 -10.34 -13.78
CA ALA A 195 -0.02 -11.77 -13.69
C ALA A 195 0.80 -12.30 -14.88
N SER A 196 0.56 -11.81 -16.10
CA SER A 196 1.33 -12.17 -17.30
C SER A 196 2.79 -11.71 -17.24
N GLN A 197 3.04 -10.55 -16.61
CA GLN A 197 4.36 -10.01 -16.30
C GLN A 197 5.08 -10.77 -15.17
N LYS A 198 4.38 -11.70 -14.49
CA LYS A 198 4.85 -12.45 -13.32
C LYS A 198 5.23 -11.54 -12.15
N LEU A 199 4.49 -10.45 -11.96
CA LEU A 199 4.62 -9.64 -10.75
C LEU A 199 4.14 -10.45 -9.54
N ASP A 200 4.84 -10.33 -8.43
CA ASP A 200 4.46 -10.88 -7.13
C ASP A 200 3.42 -9.99 -6.45
N PHE A 201 3.44 -8.67 -6.69
CA PHE A 201 2.44 -7.72 -6.17
C PHE A 201 2.06 -6.62 -7.17
N LEU A 202 0.87 -6.06 -6.97
CA LEU A 202 0.33 -4.92 -7.71
C LEU A 202 -0.45 -4.02 -6.74
N ALA A 203 -0.08 -2.75 -6.63
CA ALA A 203 -0.94 -1.74 -6.03
C ALA A 203 -1.89 -1.17 -7.10
N VAL A 204 -3.20 -1.30 -6.85
CA VAL A 204 -4.24 -0.61 -7.62
C VAL A 204 -4.51 0.70 -6.88
N THR A 205 -4.39 1.82 -7.58
CA THR A 205 -4.32 3.17 -7.00
C THR A 205 -5.23 4.14 -7.75
N ASP A 206 -6.47 3.74 -8.03
CA ASP A 206 -7.46 4.61 -8.69
C ASP A 206 -7.57 5.98 -7.98
N HIS A 207 -7.68 7.06 -8.76
CA HIS A 207 -7.79 8.44 -8.26
C HIS A 207 -8.96 8.64 -7.25
N ASN A 208 -8.62 9.00 -6.01
CA ASN A 208 -9.56 9.44 -4.96
C ASN A 208 -10.79 8.52 -4.75
N THR A 209 -10.66 7.20 -4.96
CA THR A 209 -11.79 6.28 -4.89
C THR A 209 -11.42 4.86 -4.44
N GLN A 210 -12.32 4.27 -3.64
CA GLN A 210 -12.19 2.92 -3.07
C GLN A 210 -13.03 1.88 -3.85
N ALA A 211 -13.50 2.25 -5.05
CA ALA A 211 -14.45 1.46 -5.84
C ALA A 211 -13.96 0.04 -6.18
N THR A 212 -12.64 -0.13 -6.37
CA THR A 212 -12.00 -1.40 -6.72
C THR A 212 -11.81 -2.34 -5.54
N PHE A 213 -11.79 -1.86 -4.29
CA PHE A 213 -11.36 -2.65 -3.14
C PHE A 213 -12.23 -3.89 -2.89
N ASN A 214 -13.55 -3.78 -3.12
CA ASN A 214 -14.44 -4.92 -2.99
C ASN A 214 -14.21 -5.97 -4.08
N GLU A 215 -13.96 -5.56 -5.32
CA GLU A 215 -13.64 -6.50 -6.41
C GLU A 215 -12.30 -7.18 -6.15
N MET A 216 -11.27 -6.41 -5.78
CA MET A 216 -9.94 -6.92 -5.40
C MET A 216 -10.03 -7.99 -4.29
N GLN A 217 -10.76 -7.73 -3.20
CA GLN A 217 -10.95 -8.71 -2.13
C GLN A 217 -11.60 -10.01 -2.64
N GLN A 218 -12.57 -9.90 -3.57
CA GLN A 218 -13.29 -11.05 -4.09
C GLN A 218 -12.47 -11.87 -5.11
N VAL A 219 -11.56 -11.23 -5.86
CA VAL A 219 -10.70 -11.92 -6.85
C VAL A 219 -9.33 -12.32 -6.32
N GLN A 220 -8.87 -11.81 -5.17
CA GLN A 220 -7.58 -12.20 -4.57
C GLN A 220 -7.38 -13.72 -4.43
N PRO A 221 -8.39 -14.56 -4.07
CA PRO A 221 -8.24 -16.01 -4.02
C PRO A 221 -8.04 -16.69 -5.38
N TYR A 222 -8.36 -16.01 -6.49
CA TYR A 222 -8.06 -16.48 -7.86
C TYR A 222 -6.62 -16.13 -8.25
N TYR A 223 -6.16 -14.92 -7.90
CA TYR A 223 -4.79 -14.46 -8.10
C TYR A 223 -3.87 -14.94 -6.95
N ASP A 224 -3.73 -16.26 -6.80
CA ASP A 224 -3.02 -16.92 -5.69
C ASP A 224 -1.49 -16.68 -5.65
N LYS A 225 -0.94 -15.95 -6.63
CA LYS A 225 0.49 -15.61 -6.80
C LYS A 225 0.75 -14.11 -7.00
N LEU A 226 -0.31 -13.29 -7.10
CA LEU A 226 -0.22 -11.84 -7.28
C LEU A 226 -0.96 -11.19 -6.11
N LEU A 227 -0.20 -10.59 -5.20
CA LEU A 227 -0.73 -9.85 -4.07
C LEU A 227 -1.32 -8.52 -4.56
N LEU A 228 -2.61 -8.34 -4.32
CA LEU A 228 -3.34 -7.11 -4.64
C LEU A 228 -3.25 -6.19 -3.42
N ILE A 229 -2.49 -5.11 -3.55
CA ILE A 229 -2.30 -4.09 -2.51
C ILE A 229 -3.38 -3.01 -2.71
N ALA A 230 -4.16 -2.74 -1.66
CA ALA A 230 -5.12 -1.65 -1.67
C ALA A 230 -4.40 -0.30 -1.59
N GLY A 231 -4.75 0.62 -2.48
CA GLY A 231 -4.27 2.00 -2.43
C GLY A 231 -5.16 2.95 -3.23
N GLU A 232 -4.87 4.24 -3.14
CA GLU A 232 -5.55 5.31 -3.87
C GLU A 232 -4.50 6.30 -4.35
N GLU A 233 -4.62 6.83 -5.57
CA GLU A 233 -3.88 8.04 -5.91
C GLU A 233 -4.66 9.25 -5.39
N MET A 234 -4.07 9.93 -4.40
CA MET A 234 -4.67 11.11 -3.79
C MET A 234 -4.41 12.32 -4.70
N THR A 235 -5.27 12.50 -5.70
CA THR A 235 -5.14 13.50 -6.76
C THR A 235 -5.70 14.84 -6.30
N THR A 236 -4.80 15.83 -6.19
CA THR A 236 -5.12 17.22 -5.84
C THR A 236 -4.72 18.17 -6.97
N VAL A 237 -5.24 19.40 -6.96
CA VAL A 237 -4.91 20.42 -7.98
C VAL A 237 -3.45 20.93 -7.94
N ARG A 238 -2.61 20.43 -7.02
CA ARG A 238 -1.20 20.84 -6.81
C ARG A 238 -0.24 19.66 -6.60
N GLY A 239 -0.58 18.47 -7.07
CA GLY A 239 0.25 17.28 -6.93
C GLY A 239 -0.57 16.06 -6.57
N HIS A 240 -0.06 14.89 -6.94
CA HIS A 240 -0.65 13.59 -6.60
C HIS A 240 0.25 12.84 -5.62
N SER A 241 -0.34 11.98 -4.80
CA SER A 241 0.41 11.10 -3.90
C SER A 241 -0.32 9.78 -3.70
N ASN A 242 0.34 8.66 -3.98
CA ASN A 242 -0.22 7.35 -3.65
C ASN A 242 -0.24 7.14 -2.14
N VAL A 243 -1.35 6.58 -1.68
CA VAL A 243 -1.48 6.00 -0.34
C VAL A 243 -1.66 4.49 -0.49
N TRP A 244 -0.86 3.70 0.22
CA TRP A 244 -0.91 2.24 0.13
C TRP A 244 -1.10 1.59 1.49
N GLY A 245 -1.90 0.53 1.53
CA GLY A 245 -2.05 -0.33 2.71
C GLY A 245 -3.29 -0.08 3.55
N THR A 246 -4.20 0.79 3.12
CA THR A 246 -5.45 1.03 3.84
C THR A 246 -6.68 0.90 2.95
N ILE A 247 -7.80 0.63 3.60
CA ILE A 247 -9.15 0.66 3.02
C ILE A 247 -10.05 1.68 3.76
N GLY A 248 -9.46 2.52 4.63
CA GLY A 248 -10.16 3.59 5.33
C GLY A 248 -10.23 4.86 4.47
N MET A 249 -11.36 5.57 4.53
CA MET A 249 -11.55 6.80 3.77
C MET A 249 -10.56 7.89 4.23
N ILE A 250 -9.83 8.47 3.27
CA ILE A 250 -8.96 9.62 3.48
C ILE A 250 -9.58 10.83 2.77
N ASP A 251 -9.65 11.98 3.44
CA ASP A 251 -10.13 13.19 2.80
C ASP A 251 -9.05 13.81 1.89
N TYR A 252 -9.21 13.65 0.57
CA TYR A 252 -8.27 14.16 -0.44
C TYR A 252 -8.33 15.69 -0.64
N ARG A 253 -9.29 16.39 -0.03
CA ARG A 253 -9.62 17.80 -0.35
C ARG A 253 -8.67 18.81 0.30
N ALA A 254 -7.37 18.56 0.20
CA ALA A 254 -6.32 19.46 0.63
C ALA A 254 -6.51 20.87 0.04
N ALA A 255 -6.27 21.89 0.88
CA ALA A 255 -6.60 23.31 0.69
C ALA A 255 -8.09 23.72 0.85
N ASP A 256 -9.00 22.80 1.19
CA ASP A 256 -10.31 23.21 1.72
C ASP A 256 -10.22 23.65 3.19
N HIS A 257 -10.89 24.75 3.55
CA HIS A 257 -11.10 25.24 4.93
C HIS A 257 -9.93 25.10 5.96
N GLY A 258 -8.68 25.22 5.53
CA GLY A 258 -7.49 25.13 6.41
C GLY A 258 -6.93 23.71 6.61
N PHE A 259 -7.56 22.71 6.01
CA PHE A 259 -7.03 21.36 5.86
C PHE A 259 -5.92 21.34 4.79
N THR A 260 -4.77 20.77 5.10
CA THR A 260 -3.56 20.80 4.26
C THR A 260 -3.16 19.40 3.78
N ILE A 261 -2.24 19.36 2.81
CA ILE A 261 -1.63 18.10 2.36
C ILE A 261 -0.97 17.32 3.51
N ASN A 262 -0.48 18.00 4.55
CA ASN A 262 0.14 17.38 5.71
C ASN A 262 -0.87 16.75 6.66
N ASP A 263 -2.12 17.21 6.67
CA ASP A 263 -3.24 16.65 7.44
C ASP A 263 -3.86 15.43 6.71
N MET A 264 -3.76 15.41 5.37
CA MET A 264 -4.04 14.23 4.55
C MET A 264 -3.02 13.12 4.80
N PHE A 265 -1.74 13.47 4.89
CA PHE A 265 -0.68 12.52 5.24
C PHE A 265 -0.85 11.97 6.68
N ASP A 266 -1.22 12.81 7.65
CA ASP A 266 -1.53 12.35 9.01
C ASP A 266 -2.72 11.38 9.05
N GLN A 267 -3.76 11.59 8.23
CA GLN A 267 -4.87 10.64 8.08
C GLN A 267 -4.40 9.29 7.52
N ALA A 268 -3.61 9.30 6.45
CA ALA A 268 -3.07 8.08 5.85
C ALA A 268 -2.24 7.28 6.88
N HIS A 269 -1.35 7.96 7.62
CA HIS A 269 -0.54 7.34 8.68
C HIS A 269 -1.37 6.84 9.87
N ALA A 270 -2.43 7.56 10.27
CA ALA A 270 -3.36 7.11 11.31
C ALA A 270 -4.15 5.85 10.92
N LEU A 271 -4.30 5.62 9.61
CA LEU A 271 -4.90 4.43 9.00
C LEU A 271 -3.87 3.35 8.61
N GLY A 272 -2.62 3.48 9.06
CA GLY A 272 -1.55 2.50 8.82
C GLY A 272 -0.94 2.52 7.41
N ALA A 273 -1.39 3.41 6.53
CA ALA A 273 -0.90 3.51 5.17
C ALA A 273 0.50 4.16 5.09
N LEU A 274 1.19 3.93 3.97
CA LEU A 274 2.36 4.72 3.56
C LEU A 274 1.96 5.81 2.56
N VAL A 275 2.70 6.91 2.56
CA VAL A 275 2.53 8.03 1.62
C VAL A 275 3.71 8.09 0.65
N SER A 276 3.42 8.11 -0.66
CA SER A 276 4.38 8.39 -1.72
C SER A 276 4.04 9.68 -2.45
N VAL A 277 5.03 10.55 -2.69
CA VAL A 277 4.83 11.67 -3.64
C VAL A 277 5.07 11.14 -5.05
N ASN A 278 4.06 11.25 -5.91
CA ASN A 278 4.10 10.73 -7.27
C ASN A 278 4.72 11.77 -8.23
N HIS A 279 5.42 11.26 -9.25
CA HIS A 279 5.88 11.93 -10.47
C HIS A 279 6.11 13.46 -10.38
N TYR A 280 6.83 13.89 -9.33
CA TYR A 280 6.83 15.29 -8.85
C TYR A 280 7.27 16.33 -9.88
N TYR A 281 8.04 15.86 -10.87
CA TYR A 281 8.79 16.60 -11.88
C TYR A 281 7.97 17.06 -13.08
N TRP A 282 6.74 16.56 -13.24
CA TRP A 282 5.88 16.99 -14.34
C TRP A 282 5.64 18.51 -14.31
N PRO A 283 5.67 19.18 -15.47
CA PRO A 283 5.36 20.60 -15.53
C PRO A 283 3.90 20.84 -15.14
N TRP A 284 3.68 21.81 -14.25
CA TRP A 284 2.36 22.30 -13.89
C TRP A 284 1.80 23.24 -14.98
N ASP A 285 1.63 22.70 -16.18
CA ASP A 285 1.24 23.43 -17.40
C ASP A 285 -0.13 23.03 -17.97
N GLY A 286 -0.75 21.99 -17.38
CA GLY A 286 -2.09 21.51 -17.72
C GLY A 286 -2.14 20.36 -18.73
N HIS A 287 -1.01 19.84 -19.24
CA HIS A 287 -1.01 18.61 -20.04
C HIS A 287 -1.43 17.38 -19.22
N CYS A 288 -1.01 17.32 -17.96
CA CYS A 288 -1.66 16.52 -16.92
C CYS A 288 -2.22 17.47 -15.84
N PRO A 289 -3.56 17.59 -15.68
CA PRO A 289 -4.16 18.42 -14.64
C PRO A 289 -3.91 17.88 -13.24
N GLY A 290 -3.11 18.59 -12.43
CA GLY A 290 -2.78 18.18 -11.06
C GLY A 290 -1.41 17.52 -10.92
N CYS A 291 -0.79 17.07 -12.01
CA CYS A 291 0.62 16.64 -12.01
C CYS A 291 1.58 17.80 -11.66
N GLY A 292 2.75 17.43 -11.12
CA GLY A 292 3.75 18.37 -10.64
C GLY A 292 3.50 18.81 -9.20
N TRP A 293 4.54 18.78 -8.36
CA TRP A 293 4.37 19.00 -6.91
C TRP A 293 4.33 20.48 -6.49
N GLY A 294 3.18 21.12 -6.73
CA GLY A 294 2.85 22.51 -6.38
C GLY A 294 2.54 22.79 -4.90
N TRP A 295 2.73 21.84 -4.00
CA TRP A 295 2.51 22.01 -2.55
C TRP A 295 3.67 22.68 -1.80
N MET A 296 4.81 22.94 -2.44
CA MET A 296 5.93 23.63 -1.79
C MET A 296 5.58 25.11 -1.47
N PRO A 297 6.05 25.68 -0.33
CA PRO A 297 6.86 25.07 0.73
C PRO A 297 6.01 24.49 1.88
N ILE A 298 4.71 24.21 1.67
CA ILE A 298 3.79 23.75 2.72
C ILE A 298 4.08 22.30 3.12
N THR A 299 4.48 21.45 2.17
CA THR A 299 4.76 20.03 2.40
C THR A 299 5.81 19.79 3.48
N ASP A 300 5.41 19.06 4.53
CA ASP A 300 6.31 18.47 5.51
C ASP A 300 6.78 17.10 4.98
N PHE A 301 7.92 17.10 4.29
CA PHE A 301 8.52 15.88 3.74
C PHE A 301 9.00 14.89 4.82
N SER A 302 8.94 15.20 6.12
CA SER A 302 9.16 14.19 7.17
C SER A 302 7.99 13.20 7.30
N LYS A 303 6.83 13.52 6.70
CA LYS A 303 5.65 12.66 6.59
C LYS A 303 5.56 11.86 5.28
N VAL A 304 6.58 11.94 4.43
CA VAL A 304 6.61 11.24 3.13
C VAL A 304 7.47 10.00 3.26
N ASP A 305 6.86 8.82 3.13
CA ASP A 305 7.55 7.53 3.25
C ASP A 305 8.29 7.15 1.96
N ALA A 306 7.81 7.59 0.79
CA ALA A 306 8.39 7.27 -0.51
C ALA A 306 8.35 8.44 -1.51
N ILE A 307 9.25 8.42 -2.48
CA ILE A 307 9.21 9.25 -3.69
C ILE A 307 9.16 8.31 -4.89
N GLU A 308 8.19 8.53 -5.78
CA GLU A 308 8.22 7.91 -7.11
C GLU A 308 9.37 8.53 -7.91
N VAL A 309 10.52 7.85 -7.93
CA VAL A 309 11.71 8.31 -8.65
C VAL A 309 11.65 7.99 -10.14
N LEU A 310 10.83 7.02 -10.55
CA LEU A 310 10.57 6.66 -11.95
C LEU A 310 9.09 6.29 -12.11
N ASN A 311 8.42 6.86 -13.10
CA ASN A 311 7.01 6.62 -13.44
C ASN A 311 6.92 6.03 -14.86
N GLY A 312 5.91 5.24 -15.20
CA GLY A 312 5.82 4.56 -16.51
C GLY A 312 5.23 5.40 -17.66
N TYR A 313 4.48 6.47 -17.38
CA TYR A 313 3.77 7.21 -18.41
C TYR A 313 4.70 8.14 -19.21
N HIS A 314 5.15 7.70 -20.39
CA HIS A 314 6.07 8.49 -21.23
C HIS A 314 5.68 8.52 -22.72
N GLU A 315 4.71 9.38 -23.05
CA GLU A 315 4.53 9.90 -24.42
C GLU A 315 5.67 10.85 -24.87
N HIS A 316 6.77 10.95 -24.08
CA HIS A 316 7.82 11.97 -24.20
C HIS A 316 9.26 11.44 -24.29
N GLY A 317 9.48 10.11 -24.24
CA GLY A 317 10.82 9.52 -24.36
C GLY A 317 11.58 9.38 -23.02
N SER A 318 12.90 9.16 -23.09
CA SER A 318 13.78 8.76 -21.95
C SER A 318 13.63 9.63 -20.69
N TRP A 319 13.64 8.95 -19.53
CA TRP A 319 13.46 9.54 -18.20
C TRP A 319 14.68 10.39 -17.79
N PHE A 320 15.80 10.25 -18.50
CA PHE A 320 17.10 10.82 -18.14
C PHE A 320 17.65 11.78 -19.21
N VAL A 321 16.99 11.90 -20.37
CA VAL A 321 17.33 12.84 -21.44
C VAL A 321 16.65 14.20 -21.20
N PRO A 322 17.31 15.35 -21.43
CA PRO A 322 16.74 16.66 -21.08
C PRO A 322 15.47 17.09 -21.85
N PRO A 323 14.49 17.72 -21.17
CA PRO A 323 14.42 17.93 -19.73
C PRO A 323 14.15 16.61 -18.99
N PRO A 324 14.99 16.19 -18.03
CA PRO A 324 14.86 14.86 -17.44
C PRO A 324 13.63 14.83 -16.52
N GLY A 325 12.62 14.08 -16.93
CA GLY A 325 11.43 13.82 -16.12
C GLY A 325 11.65 12.59 -15.26
N ASN A 326 12.30 12.74 -14.10
CA ASN A 326 12.40 11.69 -13.09
C ASN A 326 12.47 12.29 -11.67
N GLY A 327 12.15 11.47 -10.66
CA GLY A 327 12.03 11.91 -9.28
C GLY A 327 13.35 11.99 -8.48
N ILE A 328 14.48 11.59 -9.08
CA ILE A 328 15.78 11.48 -8.38
C ILE A 328 16.26 12.79 -7.76
N PRO A 329 16.18 13.98 -8.41
CA PRO A 329 16.74 15.20 -7.83
C PRO A 329 16.08 15.62 -6.51
N LEU A 330 14.75 15.53 -6.39
CA LEU A 330 14.04 15.75 -5.13
C LEU A 330 14.44 14.71 -4.09
N TRP A 331 14.45 13.44 -4.46
CA TRP A 331 14.80 12.33 -3.57
C TRP A 331 16.20 12.51 -2.94
N GLU A 332 17.21 12.84 -3.76
CA GLU A 332 18.56 13.15 -3.29
C GLU A 332 18.64 14.45 -2.46
N GLU A 333 17.82 15.47 -2.77
CA GLU A 333 17.72 16.69 -1.96
C GLU A 333 17.13 16.39 -0.56
N LEU A 334 16.12 15.53 -0.47
CA LEU A 334 15.53 15.09 0.79
C LEU A 334 16.54 14.28 1.63
N HIS A 335 17.33 13.40 1.00
CA HIS A 335 18.47 12.74 1.65
C HIS A 335 19.54 13.72 2.14
N ALA A 336 19.89 14.74 1.35
CA ALA A 336 20.83 15.78 1.77
C ALA A 336 20.33 16.56 3.01
N LYS A 337 19.00 16.79 3.11
CA LYS A 337 18.34 17.35 4.30
C LYS A 337 18.31 16.40 5.51
N GLY A 338 18.55 15.09 5.30
CA GLY A 338 18.60 14.06 6.34
C GLY A 338 17.35 13.18 6.44
N LEU A 339 16.39 13.35 5.53
CA LEU A 339 15.20 12.51 5.43
C LEU A 339 15.54 11.21 4.70
N ARG A 340 14.69 10.19 4.84
CA ARG A 340 14.85 8.89 4.18
C ARG A 340 13.56 8.38 3.53
N PRO A 341 12.92 9.16 2.62
CA PRO A 341 11.89 8.57 1.79
C PRO A 341 12.52 7.51 0.88
N THR A 342 11.84 6.39 0.69
CA THR A 342 12.27 5.32 -0.21
C THR A 342 12.03 5.71 -1.66
N GLY A 343 13.04 5.55 -2.50
CA GLY A 343 12.88 5.68 -3.95
C GLY A 343 12.17 4.46 -4.49
N VAL A 344 11.02 4.66 -5.15
CA VAL A 344 10.22 3.61 -5.78
C VAL A 344 9.90 3.98 -7.24
N GLY A 345 9.33 3.05 -7.99
CA GLY A 345 8.68 3.34 -9.26
C GLY A 345 7.38 2.56 -9.47
N GLY A 346 6.51 3.09 -10.31
CA GLY A 346 5.26 2.45 -10.72
C GLY A 346 4.91 2.78 -12.17
N GLY A 347 4.11 1.91 -12.79
CA GLY A 347 3.80 1.99 -14.22
C GLY A 347 2.86 3.13 -14.60
N ASP A 348 2.03 3.58 -13.67
CA ASP A 348 0.99 4.61 -13.89
C ASP A 348 0.10 4.22 -15.09
N GLU A 349 -0.29 2.94 -15.10
CA GLU A 349 -0.94 2.27 -16.22
C GLU A 349 -2.37 2.78 -16.44
N HIS A 350 -2.62 3.38 -17.62
CA HIS A 350 -3.92 3.90 -18.03
C HIS A 350 -4.52 3.18 -19.27
N ARG A 351 -3.91 2.12 -19.79
CA ARG A 351 -4.32 1.41 -21.02
C ARG A 351 -4.78 -0.03 -20.73
N GLY A 352 -4.84 -0.39 -19.45
CA GLY A 352 -5.26 -1.67 -18.90
C GLY A 352 -4.45 -2.87 -19.40
N GLY A 353 -3.12 -2.69 -19.44
CA GLY A 353 -2.19 -3.78 -19.73
C GLY A 353 -1.93 -4.01 -21.22
N GLU A 354 -2.25 -3.03 -22.07
CA GLU A 354 -1.71 -2.98 -23.42
C GLU A 354 -0.21 -2.64 -23.34
N GLN A 355 0.65 -3.66 -23.31
CA GLN A 355 2.10 -3.46 -23.35
C GLN A 355 2.49 -2.74 -24.64
N LEU A 356 2.99 -1.52 -24.52
CA LEU A 356 3.41 -0.71 -25.65
C LEU A 356 4.90 -0.90 -25.96
N PRO A 357 5.33 -0.75 -27.23
CA PRO A 357 6.75 -0.59 -27.53
C PRO A 357 7.28 0.68 -26.86
N LEU A 358 8.42 0.56 -26.17
CA LEU A 358 9.14 1.62 -25.43
C LEU A 358 8.60 1.91 -24.01
N HIS A 359 9.07 1.12 -23.03
CA HIS A 359 9.13 1.50 -21.60
C HIS A 359 7.80 1.87 -20.90
N ASP A 360 6.65 1.50 -21.48
CA ASP A 360 5.30 1.82 -21.00
C ASP A 360 4.48 0.53 -20.86
N GLY A 361 3.80 0.37 -19.72
CA GLY A 361 2.96 -0.77 -19.40
C GLY A 361 3.10 -1.26 -17.95
N VAL A 362 2.10 -2.01 -17.47
CA VAL A 362 2.09 -2.68 -16.15
C VAL A 362 3.45 -3.29 -15.78
N GLY A 363 3.97 -2.89 -14.62
CA GLY A 363 5.25 -3.34 -14.09
C GLY A 363 6.47 -2.64 -14.68
N ILE A 364 6.33 -1.57 -15.46
CA ILE A 364 7.43 -0.82 -16.06
C ILE A 364 7.35 0.66 -15.64
N PRO A 365 8.22 1.15 -14.73
CA PRO A 365 9.29 0.44 -14.02
C PRO A 365 8.78 -0.57 -12.98
N THR A 366 9.59 -1.57 -12.64
CA THR A 366 9.30 -2.54 -11.57
C THR A 366 9.98 -2.12 -10.28
N THR A 367 9.21 -2.00 -9.19
CA THR A 367 9.78 -1.91 -7.84
C THR A 367 10.03 -3.32 -7.30
N VAL A 368 11.21 -3.56 -6.75
CA VAL A 368 11.59 -4.83 -6.12
C VAL A 368 11.87 -4.61 -4.64
N VAL A 369 11.12 -5.29 -3.79
CA VAL A 369 11.09 -5.09 -2.33
C VAL A 369 11.56 -6.36 -1.64
N TYR A 370 12.51 -6.26 -0.70
CA TYR A 370 12.78 -7.37 0.22
C TYR A 370 11.74 -7.37 1.34
N ALA A 371 11.03 -8.48 1.49
CA ALA A 371 10.03 -8.66 2.54
C ALA A 371 10.20 -10.02 3.24
N ARG A 372 9.67 -10.13 4.46
CA ARG A 372 9.66 -11.39 5.24
C ARG A 372 8.78 -12.48 4.63
N GLU A 373 7.78 -12.08 3.85
CA GLU A 373 6.73 -12.90 3.23
C GLU A 373 6.02 -12.04 2.16
N LEU A 374 5.24 -12.67 1.28
CA LEU A 374 4.35 -11.97 0.35
C LEU A 374 3.00 -11.72 1.01
N SER A 375 2.90 -10.61 1.76
CA SER A 375 1.68 -10.07 2.36
C SER A 375 1.72 -8.54 2.30
N GLN A 376 0.55 -7.87 2.32
CA GLN A 376 0.49 -6.41 2.20
C GLN A 376 1.32 -5.70 3.30
N PRO A 377 1.21 -6.06 4.60
CA PRO A 377 2.06 -5.45 5.63
C PRO A 377 3.56 -5.67 5.39
N ALA A 378 3.95 -6.87 4.96
CA ALA A 378 5.37 -7.19 4.78
C ALA A 378 6.02 -6.45 3.60
N ILE A 379 5.29 -6.24 2.49
CA ILE A 379 5.76 -5.41 1.37
C ILE A 379 5.88 -3.94 1.81
N LEU A 380 4.87 -3.40 2.51
CA LEU A 380 4.91 -2.02 2.98
C LEU A 380 6.02 -1.79 4.02
N GLU A 381 6.24 -2.73 4.94
CA GLU A 381 7.37 -2.65 5.87
C GLU A 381 8.73 -2.65 5.14
N GLY A 382 8.89 -3.46 4.08
CA GLY A 382 10.10 -3.45 3.24
C GLY A 382 10.30 -2.12 2.50
N ILE A 383 9.22 -1.53 1.98
CA ILE A 383 9.23 -0.18 1.37
C ILE A 383 9.62 0.86 2.42
N LYS A 384 8.99 0.86 3.61
CA LYS A 384 9.27 1.81 4.70
C LYS A 384 10.69 1.68 5.26
N ALA A 385 11.28 0.48 5.18
CA ALA A 385 12.66 0.23 5.56
C ALA A 385 13.69 0.67 4.50
N GLY A 386 13.24 0.99 3.28
CA GLY A 386 14.13 1.30 2.14
C GLY A 386 14.80 0.07 1.54
N HIS A 387 14.30 -1.14 1.84
CA HIS A 387 14.83 -2.42 1.36
C HIS A 387 14.41 -2.67 -0.09
N VAL A 388 14.76 -1.74 -0.99
CA VAL A 388 14.15 -1.60 -2.32
C VAL A 388 15.19 -1.30 -3.41
N TYR A 389 15.01 -1.91 -4.58
CA TYR A 389 15.64 -1.48 -5.83
C TYR A 389 14.62 -1.46 -6.97
N ILE A 390 14.91 -0.74 -8.05
CA ILE A 390 13.97 -0.48 -9.16
C ILE A 390 14.61 -0.95 -10.46
N LYS A 391 13.89 -1.77 -11.24
CA LYS A 391 14.24 -2.15 -12.61
C LYS A 391 13.51 -1.20 -13.56
N THR A 392 14.23 -0.44 -14.38
CA THR A 392 13.61 0.64 -15.16
C THR A 392 12.82 0.13 -16.36
N ASN A 393 13.22 -1.03 -16.91
CA ASN A 393 12.65 -1.61 -18.14
C ASN A 393 11.74 -2.83 -17.90
N GLY A 394 11.24 -3.01 -16.67
CA GLY A 394 10.34 -4.12 -16.32
C GLY A 394 11.00 -5.30 -15.60
N PRO A 395 10.22 -6.36 -15.29
CA PRO A 395 10.61 -7.40 -14.33
C PRO A 395 11.73 -8.31 -14.86
N ASP A 396 11.90 -8.42 -16.18
CA ASP A 396 12.99 -9.16 -16.83
C ASP A 396 14.36 -8.41 -16.76
N GLY A 397 14.39 -7.17 -16.27
CA GLY A 397 15.64 -6.43 -16.01
C GLY A 397 16.54 -7.13 -14.98
N PRO A 398 17.85 -6.79 -14.93
CA PRO A 398 18.78 -7.48 -14.04
C PRO A 398 18.48 -7.24 -12.55
N GLU A 399 19.03 -8.09 -11.70
CA GLU A 399 19.09 -7.88 -10.25
C GLU A 399 20.24 -6.92 -9.93
N LEU A 400 20.07 -6.06 -8.92
CA LEU A 400 21.17 -5.23 -8.40
C LEU A 400 21.08 -5.15 -6.88
N LEU A 401 21.98 -5.83 -6.19
CA LEU A 401 22.03 -5.87 -4.73
C LEU A 401 23.27 -5.10 -4.25
N LEU A 402 23.04 -4.05 -3.45
CA LEU A 402 24.07 -3.32 -2.72
C LEU A 402 24.05 -3.76 -1.25
N ASN A 403 25.22 -4.15 -0.71
CA ASN A 403 25.38 -4.63 0.66
C ASN A 403 26.64 -4.03 1.30
N ALA A 404 26.66 -3.91 2.62
CA ALA A 404 27.84 -3.56 3.43
C ALA A 404 27.91 -4.48 4.66
N GLY A 405 28.75 -5.51 4.61
CA GLY A 405 28.73 -6.59 5.61
C GLY A 405 27.40 -7.33 5.60
N SER A 406 26.64 -7.24 6.71
CA SER A 406 25.28 -7.79 6.83
C SER A 406 24.16 -6.79 6.57
N ALA A 407 24.48 -5.52 6.30
CA ALA A 407 23.51 -4.48 6.00
C ALA A 407 23.21 -4.44 4.49
N MET A 408 21.95 -4.20 4.13
CA MET A 408 21.49 -4.04 2.74
C MET A 408 20.95 -2.63 2.49
N MET A 409 20.52 -2.35 1.26
CA MET A 409 19.80 -1.11 0.88
C MET A 409 18.73 -0.77 1.92
N GLY A 410 18.63 0.48 2.34
CA GLY A 410 17.74 0.95 3.41
C GLY A 410 18.34 0.94 4.82
N ASP A 411 19.27 0.01 5.10
CA ASP A 411 19.89 -0.11 6.43
C ASP A 411 20.89 1.03 6.73
N GLU A 412 21.24 1.15 8.02
CA GLU A 412 22.20 2.12 8.52
C GLU A 412 23.37 1.44 9.23
N LEU A 413 24.61 1.81 8.89
CA LEU A 413 25.79 1.44 9.65
C LEU A 413 26.32 2.62 10.46
N LYS A 414 26.68 2.38 11.72
CA LYS A 414 27.46 3.32 12.52
C LYS A 414 28.95 2.96 12.39
N VAL A 415 29.74 3.91 11.89
CA VAL A 415 31.13 3.71 11.48
C VAL A 415 31.99 4.86 12.01
N THR A 416 33.01 4.51 12.79
CA THR A 416 33.97 5.47 13.35
C THR A 416 34.86 6.10 12.28
N ALA A 417 35.21 7.37 12.46
CA ALA A 417 36.16 8.07 11.59
C ALA A 417 37.49 7.30 11.45
N GLY A 418 38.02 7.21 10.23
CA GLY A 418 39.20 6.43 9.88
C GLY A 418 38.95 4.93 9.66
N SER A 419 37.75 4.41 9.93
CA SER A 419 37.41 3.01 9.67
C SER A 419 36.98 2.81 8.21
N ALA A 420 37.39 1.70 7.61
CA ALA A 420 36.98 1.33 6.26
C ALA A 420 35.64 0.58 6.26
N VAL A 421 34.76 0.94 5.32
CA VAL A 421 33.54 0.22 4.97
C VAL A 421 33.75 -0.46 3.63
N GLU A 422 33.39 -1.73 3.53
CA GLU A 422 33.42 -2.48 2.28
C GLU A 422 31.99 -2.66 1.77
N PHE A 423 31.69 -1.98 0.67
CA PHE A 423 30.46 -2.16 -0.09
C PHE A 423 30.66 -3.25 -1.14
N THR A 424 29.77 -4.25 -1.14
CA THR A 424 29.71 -5.27 -2.19
C THR A 424 28.46 -5.03 -3.04
N VAL A 425 28.67 -4.92 -4.34
CA VAL A 425 27.60 -4.94 -5.34
C VAL A 425 27.58 -6.31 -6.00
N SER A 426 26.40 -6.89 -6.16
CA SER A 426 26.20 -8.10 -6.97
C SER A 426 25.01 -7.96 -7.92
N THR A 427 25.17 -8.46 -9.13
CA THR A 427 24.16 -8.50 -10.18
C THR A 427 24.20 -9.82 -10.93
N ASN A 428 23.06 -10.21 -11.49
CA ASN A 428 22.97 -11.31 -12.45
C ASN A 428 23.26 -10.87 -13.91
N ASP A 429 23.51 -9.57 -14.17
CA ASP A 429 23.81 -9.06 -15.51
C ASP A 429 25.01 -9.76 -16.16
N ARG A 430 24.86 -9.99 -17.47
CA ARG A 430 25.86 -10.53 -18.39
C ARG A 430 25.97 -9.73 -19.69
N SER A 431 25.20 -8.65 -19.85
CA SER A 431 25.17 -7.81 -21.07
C SER A 431 26.41 -6.93 -21.21
N GLY A 432 27.10 -6.65 -20.10
CA GLY A 432 28.22 -5.72 -20.06
C GLY A 432 27.82 -4.32 -19.56
N ALA A 433 26.75 -4.24 -18.77
CA ALA A 433 26.35 -3.02 -18.10
C ALA A 433 27.47 -2.50 -17.17
N GLN A 434 27.60 -1.18 -17.09
CA GLN A 434 28.58 -0.53 -16.22
C GLN A 434 27.95 -0.20 -14.87
N LEU A 435 28.75 -0.28 -13.80
CA LEU A 435 28.35 0.13 -12.46
C LEU A 435 28.61 1.63 -12.27
N ARG A 436 27.60 2.38 -11.83
CA ARG A 436 27.77 3.73 -11.28
C ARG A 436 27.37 3.72 -9.80
N LEU A 437 28.35 3.87 -8.92
CA LEU A 437 28.16 4.17 -7.51
C LEU A 437 28.14 5.68 -7.29
N TYR A 438 27.25 6.12 -6.40
CA TYR A 438 27.11 7.50 -5.95
C TYR A 438 27.32 7.56 -4.44
N LEU A 439 28.04 8.60 -3.99
CA LEU A 439 28.18 8.99 -2.59
C LEU A 439 27.57 10.39 -2.46
N ASP A 440 26.54 10.53 -1.63
CA ASP A 440 25.80 11.79 -1.42
C ASP A 440 25.35 12.48 -2.74
N GLY A 441 24.77 11.70 -3.66
CA GLY A 441 24.27 12.17 -4.97
C GLY A 441 25.37 12.45 -6.01
N LYS A 442 26.64 12.18 -5.68
CA LYS A 442 27.77 12.43 -6.59
C LYS A 442 28.37 11.10 -7.04
N PRO A 443 28.54 10.87 -8.37
CA PRO A 443 29.29 9.71 -8.86
C PRO A 443 30.67 9.66 -8.22
N ILE A 444 31.07 8.49 -7.71
CA ILE A 444 32.43 8.32 -7.17
C ILE A 444 33.48 8.44 -8.29
N ALA A 445 34.63 9.02 -7.96
CA ALA A 445 35.65 9.38 -8.95
C ALA A 445 36.26 8.18 -9.71
N GLN A 446 36.28 7.00 -9.08
CA GLN A 446 36.71 5.76 -9.70
C GLN A 446 35.66 4.68 -9.44
N GLN A 447 34.91 4.33 -10.48
CA GLN A 447 33.92 3.26 -10.42
C GLN A 447 34.62 1.90 -10.33
N PRO A 448 34.21 0.99 -9.42
CA PRO A 448 34.78 -0.35 -9.35
C PRO A 448 34.34 -1.17 -10.57
N ALA A 449 35.24 -2.01 -11.09
CA ALA A 449 34.92 -2.90 -12.19
C ALA A 449 33.93 -3.99 -11.74
N LEU A 450 32.97 -4.30 -12.61
CA LEU A 450 32.10 -5.47 -12.49
C LEU A 450 32.83 -6.70 -13.03
N GLU A 451 33.31 -7.55 -12.13
CA GLU A 451 33.96 -8.82 -12.46
C GLU A 451 33.00 -9.98 -12.17
N ASN A 452 32.61 -10.72 -13.21
CA ASN A 452 31.69 -11.86 -13.11
C ASN A 452 30.34 -11.55 -12.40
N GLY A 453 29.86 -10.31 -12.48
CA GLY A 453 28.63 -9.86 -11.81
C GLY A 453 28.83 -9.44 -10.35
N LYS A 454 30.06 -9.18 -9.90
CA LYS A 454 30.37 -8.63 -8.58
C LYS A 454 31.33 -7.45 -8.69
N ALA A 455 31.19 -6.49 -7.79
CA ALA A 455 32.12 -5.38 -7.62
C ALA A 455 32.28 -5.07 -6.12
N VAL A 456 33.46 -4.58 -5.74
CA VAL A 456 33.77 -4.20 -4.35
C VAL A 456 34.28 -2.76 -4.32
N TYR A 457 33.68 -1.94 -3.46
CA TYR A 457 34.08 -0.56 -3.23
C TYR A 457 34.45 -0.38 -1.75
N ARG A 458 35.67 0.10 -1.49
CA ARG A 458 36.14 0.42 -0.13
C ARG A 458 36.13 1.92 0.07
N TRP A 459 35.40 2.36 1.08
CA TRP A 459 35.29 3.77 1.47
C TRP A 459 35.80 3.95 2.90
N THR A 460 36.50 5.04 3.18
CA THR A 460 36.99 5.35 4.54
C THR A 460 36.08 6.40 5.16
N SER A 461 35.50 6.09 6.32
CA SER A 461 34.59 7.01 7.00
C SER A 461 35.31 8.22 7.57
N ASP A 462 34.70 9.40 7.43
CA ASP A 462 35.11 10.61 8.15
C ASP A 462 34.33 10.81 9.47
N GLY A 463 33.46 9.85 9.82
CA GLY A 463 32.59 9.89 10.99
C GLY A 463 31.30 10.71 10.83
N LYS A 464 31.02 11.27 9.64
CA LYS A 464 29.79 12.03 9.36
C LYS A 464 28.73 11.19 8.65
N ARG A 465 27.55 11.79 8.53
CA ARG A 465 26.40 11.28 7.78
C ARG A 465 26.71 11.20 6.29
N HIS A 466 26.57 10.01 5.72
CA HIS A 466 26.76 9.73 4.30
C HIS A 466 25.73 8.72 3.79
N TRP A 467 25.53 8.66 2.49
CA TRP A 467 24.74 7.59 1.86
C TRP A 467 25.35 7.14 0.54
N VAL A 468 25.26 5.83 0.25
CA VAL A 468 25.81 5.21 -0.95
C VAL A 468 24.72 4.45 -1.69
N ARG A 469 24.53 4.72 -2.98
CA ARG A 469 23.63 3.96 -3.87
C ARG A 469 24.36 3.51 -5.15
N ALA A 470 23.79 2.50 -5.81
CA ALA A 470 24.28 1.90 -7.05
C ALA A 470 23.25 2.00 -8.18
N GLU A 471 23.74 2.19 -9.41
CA GLU A 471 23.05 2.03 -10.68
C GLU A 471 23.80 1.04 -11.57
N LEU A 472 23.07 0.24 -12.35
CA LEU A 472 23.58 -0.39 -13.56
C LEU A 472 23.11 0.43 -14.75
N VAL A 473 24.01 0.68 -15.69
CA VAL A 473 23.74 1.47 -16.89
C VAL A 473 24.18 0.70 -18.12
N ASP A 474 23.47 0.81 -19.23
CA ASP A 474 23.92 0.24 -20.49
C ASP A 474 25.28 0.83 -20.87
N GLY A 475 26.16 0.01 -21.45
CA GLY A 475 27.61 0.29 -21.54
C GLY A 475 28.06 1.49 -22.37
N ASN A 476 27.15 2.36 -22.83
CA ASN A 476 27.47 3.60 -23.52
C ASN A 476 27.61 4.77 -22.52
N PRO A 477 28.62 5.65 -22.67
CA PRO A 477 28.73 6.86 -21.86
C PRO A 477 27.47 7.73 -22.01
N GLY A 478 26.84 8.08 -20.88
CA GLY A 478 25.61 8.87 -20.87
C GLY A 478 24.30 8.07 -20.95
N SER A 479 24.35 6.74 -21.06
CA SER A 479 23.15 5.89 -20.99
C SER A 479 22.43 6.00 -19.64
N ASP A 480 21.11 5.87 -19.74
CA ASP A 480 20.14 5.68 -18.67
C ASP A 480 20.48 4.46 -17.80
N PRO A 481 20.11 4.45 -16.50
CA PRO A 481 20.15 3.25 -15.69
C PRO A 481 19.08 2.23 -16.13
N VAL A 482 19.49 0.96 -16.20
CA VAL A 482 18.59 -0.19 -16.37
C VAL A 482 18.07 -0.70 -15.02
N VAL A 483 18.82 -0.46 -13.94
CA VAL A 483 18.46 -0.79 -12.56
C VAL A 483 19.10 0.23 -11.62
N MET A 484 18.39 0.65 -10.58
CA MET A 484 18.92 1.52 -9.51
C MET A 484 18.50 1.02 -8.12
N THR A 485 19.34 1.29 -7.12
CA THR A 485 19.13 0.86 -5.71
C THR A 485 18.77 2.02 -4.80
N ASN A 486 18.04 1.73 -3.71
CA ASN A 486 18.00 2.64 -2.56
C ASN A 486 19.35 2.68 -1.83
N PRO A 487 19.67 3.76 -1.09
CA PRO A 487 20.97 3.89 -0.46
C PRO A 487 21.15 2.96 0.72
N ILE A 488 22.41 2.59 1.00
CA ILE A 488 22.86 2.24 2.34
C ILE A 488 23.28 3.53 3.06
N TYR A 489 22.80 3.72 4.28
CA TYR A 489 23.06 4.89 5.08
C TYR A 489 24.24 4.68 6.05
N LEU A 490 24.97 5.75 6.34
CA LEU A 490 26.14 5.77 7.21
C LEU A 490 25.98 6.89 8.23
N ASN A 491 26.15 6.59 9.53
CA ASN A 491 26.16 7.57 10.64
C ASN A 491 24.99 8.59 10.58
N TRP A 492 23.77 8.09 10.45
CA TRP A 492 22.62 8.92 10.07
C TRP A 492 21.71 9.29 11.25
N LYS A 493 21.72 8.48 12.31
CA LYS A 493 21.11 8.73 13.62
C LYS A 493 22.12 9.27 14.63
#